data_AF-A0AA95LE00-F1
#
_entry.id   AF-A0AA95LE00-F1
#
_cell.length_a   1.000
_cell.length_b   1.000
_cell.length_c   1.000
_cell.angle_alpha   90.00
_cell.angle_beta   90.00
_cell.angle_gamma   90.00
#
_symmetry.space_group_name_H-M   'P 1'
#
loop_
_entity.id
_entity.type
_entity.pdbx_description
1 polymer ?
#
loop_
_entity_poly.entity_id
_entity_poly.type
_entity_poly.pdbx_seq_one_letter_code
_entity_poly.pdbx_strand_id
1 'polypeptide(L)'
;MSTALLQELHQEVNRLYIAGSELAAEDFRLKRLLPQFQQLGERAPIFKRLGEGIVAVIEPDHSEGSSSAQSLQELSMLLSSVLYTQGVTSPDGELREVKVHPVRLPTQFSYRKLSAVQTALKTRGGGRYEIIKEAFEAGLFQDLRMIHPALAALQDPYVEIAELVMKQILPAYGSQIIPILIDQFDPAGGIVETRKLYVIAVLGGESVQDLIYQAADSGSEDVRAMAISLLAGQGQYEVELLAWSTDKKKKIREAAYNALAKSDSANAVNRLHQAFTGKDSELVVPAMRQCQAHELTQRLVEELSDMLQTVSEIMGDTKKIDGLWIKVVQYLRVLSYKRSPELEKLYLNVLEQYPLYMNQLKWNSLIEEANSYFRQIDSPEAKRVLQQTLEQDLVYYRNNRRYVNDVFKDAYLYLSPERVYEQYIEILKHYAPSSTSHASSMAQQLLRTISEVVVQRYHGTYDAVWNSPVDQIQYMFKVEMLPPEVLAIQWDSRWLDAFIELDQYELVSAFARPGHAAAMQYLLRKLTDNPEFRHRFANILLMGLARTGISKQRLQEALLVTLEDDRNKECRLIEPYTFEQLSQLPTSSASRIITVLPRFSEVAEDQLEYVIRLMQGSSNPIEEV
;
A
#
# COMPACT_ATOMS: atom_id res chain seq x y z
N MET A 1 -52.32 -32.81 28.97
CA MET A 1 -52.41 -32.77 30.46
C MET A 1 -51.52 -33.79 31.18
N SER A 2 -51.04 -34.87 30.54
CA SER A 2 -50.16 -35.87 31.18
C SER A 2 -48.66 -35.52 31.20
N THR A 3 -48.18 -34.67 30.29
CA THR A 3 -46.76 -34.31 30.13
C THR A 3 -46.21 -33.52 31.32
N ALA A 4 -46.96 -32.53 31.81
CA ALA A 4 -46.56 -31.71 32.97
C ALA A 4 -46.36 -32.56 34.23
N LEU A 5 -47.24 -33.53 34.46
CA LEU A 5 -47.14 -34.44 35.61
C LEU A 5 -45.92 -35.37 35.52
N LEU A 6 -45.60 -35.89 34.33
CA LEU A 6 -44.39 -36.69 34.10
C LEU A 6 -43.12 -35.84 34.30
N GLN A 7 -43.14 -34.56 33.90
CA GLN A 7 -42.05 -33.62 34.12
C GLN A 7 -41.86 -33.27 35.60
N GLU A 8 -42.94 -33.06 36.36
CA GLU A 8 -42.87 -32.87 37.82
C GLU A 8 -42.28 -34.11 38.50
N LEU A 9 -42.73 -35.32 38.15
CA LEU A 9 -42.15 -36.55 38.67
C LEU A 9 -40.66 -36.65 38.33
N HIS A 10 -40.27 -36.27 37.11
CA HIS A 10 -38.87 -36.32 36.68
C HIS A 10 -37.99 -35.35 37.47
N GLN A 11 -38.50 -34.15 37.78
CA GLN A 11 -37.82 -33.19 38.63
C GLN A 11 -37.62 -33.73 40.05
N GLU A 12 -38.64 -34.38 40.62
CA GLU A 12 -38.55 -34.93 41.97
C GLU A 12 -37.66 -36.17 42.06
N VAL A 13 -37.67 -37.04 41.05
CA VAL A 13 -36.73 -38.16 40.93
C VAL A 13 -35.30 -37.65 40.81
N ASN A 14 -35.03 -36.66 39.94
CA ASN A 14 -33.70 -36.05 39.82
C ASN A 14 -33.23 -35.39 41.12
N ARG A 15 -34.13 -34.73 41.86
CA ARG A 15 -33.80 -34.18 43.18
C ARG A 15 -33.33 -35.27 44.13
N LEU A 16 -34.00 -36.42 44.16
CA LEU A 16 -33.60 -37.54 45.03
C LEU A 16 -32.27 -38.17 44.60
N TYR A 17 -31.96 -38.22 43.30
CA TYR A 17 -30.61 -38.61 42.85
C TYR A 17 -29.52 -37.68 43.35
N ILE A 18 -29.79 -36.37 43.40
CA ILE A 18 -28.83 -35.38 43.91
C ILE A 18 -28.72 -35.45 45.43
N ALA A 19 -29.85 -35.60 46.13
CA ALA A 19 -29.90 -35.58 47.58
C ALA A 19 -29.46 -36.90 48.23
N GLY A 20 -29.54 -38.01 47.51
CA GLY A 20 -29.24 -39.36 47.98
C GLY A 20 -30.51 -40.18 48.19
N SER A 21 -30.47 -41.46 47.79
CA SER A 21 -31.63 -42.36 47.81
C SER A 21 -32.13 -42.71 49.21
N GLU A 22 -31.30 -42.54 50.25
CA GLU A 22 -31.71 -42.74 51.65
C GLU A 22 -32.82 -41.77 52.08
N LEU A 23 -32.93 -40.61 51.44
CA LEU A 23 -33.96 -39.59 51.71
C LEU A 23 -35.27 -39.82 50.95
N ALA A 24 -35.35 -40.91 50.17
CA ALA A 24 -36.54 -41.21 49.37
C ALA A 24 -37.70 -41.79 50.21
N ALA A 25 -37.38 -42.49 51.30
CA ALA A 25 -38.37 -43.02 52.22
C ALA A 25 -39.19 -41.86 52.81
N GLU A 26 -40.51 -42.01 52.82
CA GLU A 26 -41.45 -40.99 53.32
C GLU A 26 -41.40 -39.63 52.59
N ASP A 27 -40.81 -39.55 51.39
CA ASP A 27 -40.67 -38.28 50.68
C ASP A 27 -42.02 -37.61 50.40
N PHE A 28 -42.23 -36.44 51.02
CA PHE A 28 -43.50 -35.71 50.97
C PHE A 28 -43.90 -35.31 49.54
N ARG A 29 -42.93 -35.01 48.67
CA ARG A 29 -43.22 -34.51 47.31
C ARG A 29 -43.66 -35.65 46.40
N LEU A 30 -43.01 -36.81 46.49
CA LEU A 30 -43.47 -38.03 45.82
C LEU A 30 -44.84 -38.49 46.35
N LYS A 31 -45.06 -38.44 47.67
CA LYS A 31 -46.39 -38.71 48.27
C LYS A 31 -47.48 -37.81 47.73
N ARG A 32 -47.18 -36.53 47.50
CA ARG A 32 -48.11 -35.56 46.91
C ARG A 32 -48.46 -35.89 45.45
N LEU A 33 -47.52 -36.43 44.68
CA LEU A 33 -47.73 -36.80 43.28
C LEU A 33 -48.47 -38.15 43.13
N LEU A 34 -48.28 -39.08 44.07
CA LEU A 34 -48.78 -40.45 43.99
C LEU A 34 -50.29 -40.58 43.66
N PRO A 35 -51.24 -39.84 44.30
CA PRO A 35 -52.67 -39.98 43.99
C PRO A 35 -53.01 -39.68 42.53
N GLN A 36 -52.30 -38.73 41.90
CA GLN A 36 -52.52 -38.39 40.49
C GLN A 36 -52.06 -39.53 39.57
N PHE A 37 -50.95 -40.19 39.89
CA PHE A 37 -50.48 -41.37 39.16
C PHE A 37 -51.39 -42.59 39.36
N GLN A 38 -51.94 -42.80 40.55
CA GLN A 38 -52.91 -43.85 40.83
C GLN A 38 -54.21 -43.65 40.02
N GLN A 39 -54.75 -42.43 40.02
CA GLN A 39 -55.96 -42.09 39.27
C GLN A 39 -55.76 -42.27 37.76
N LEU A 40 -54.61 -41.83 37.22
CA LEU A 40 -54.29 -42.05 35.81
C LEU A 40 -53.99 -43.53 35.51
N GLY A 41 -53.48 -44.27 36.49
CA GLY A 41 -53.20 -45.70 36.42
C GLY A 41 -54.43 -46.57 36.21
N GLU A 42 -55.61 -46.14 36.67
CA GLU A 42 -56.89 -46.80 36.37
C GLU A 42 -57.21 -46.81 34.87
N ARG A 43 -56.71 -45.81 34.15
CA ARG A 43 -56.98 -45.59 32.71
C ARG A 43 -55.84 -46.06 31.81
N ALA A 44 -54.61 -46.12 32.33
CA ALA A 44 -53.43 -46.39 31.53
C ALA A 44 -52.38 -47.18 32.33
N PRO A 45 -52.00 -48.40 31.85
CA PRO A 45 -51.07 -49.28 32.56
C PRO A 45 -49.72 -48.64 32.88
N ILE A 46 -49.23 -47.74 32.03
CA ILE A 46 -47.94 -47.08 32.22
C ILE A 46 -47.93 -46.15 33.44
N PHE A 47 -49.02 -45.42 33.68
CA PHE A 47 -49.15 -44.56 34.87
C PHE A 47 -49.35 -45.40 36.14
N LYS A 48 -49.99 -46.57 36.00
CA LYS A 48 -50.08 -47.55 37.09
C LYS A 48 -48.70 -48.02 37.53
N ARG A 49 -47.84 -48.43 36.57
CA ARG A 49 -46.46 -48.86 36.86
C ARG A 49 -45.58 -47.74 37.43
N LEU A 50 -45.75 -46.50 36.95
CA LEU A 50 -45.07 -45.33 37.55
C LEU A 50 -45.56 -45.07 38.98
N GLY A 51 -46.86 -45.20 39.24
CA GLY A 51 -47.42 -45.10 40.60
C GLY A 51 -46.90 -46.20 41.54
N GLU A 52 -46.84 -47.45 41.08
CA GLU A 52 -46.23 -48.57 41.81
C GLU A 52 -44.75 -48.32 42.09
N GLY A 53 -44.00 -47.76 41.13
CA GLY A 53 -42.61 -47.35 41.32
C GLY A 53 -42.44 -46.21 42.32
N ILE A 54 -43.36 -45.23 42.35
CA ILE A 54 -43.37 -44.19 43.38
C ILE A 54 -43.55 -44.81 44.76
N VAL A 55 -44.51 -45.73 44.93
CA VAL A 55 -44.74 -46.45 46.19
C VAL A 55 -43.48 -47.18 46.63
N ALA A 56 -42.85 -47.95 45.75
CA ALA A 56 -41.62 -48.69 46.06
C ALA A 56 -40.42 -47.80 46.46
N VAL A 57 -40.44 -46.52 46.07
CA VAL A 57 -39.43 -45.53 46.43
C VAL A 57 -39.70 -44.89 47.80
N ILE A 58 -40.96 -44.60 48.12
CA ILE A 58 -41.34 -43.93 49.39
C ILE A 58 -41.58 -44.91 50.55
N GLU A 59 -41.95 -46.15 50.25
CA GLU A 59 -42.26 -47.23 51.18
C GLU A 59 -41.35 -48.44 50.87
N PRO A 60 -40.03 -48.35 51.14
CA PRO A 60 -39.12 -49.45 50.86
C PRO A 60 -39.44 -50.66 51.75
N ASP A 61 -39.55 -51.84 51.13
CA ASP A 61 -39.75 -53.08 51.88
C ASP A 61 -38.45 -53.47 52.59
N HIS A 62 -38.47 -53.52 53.92
CA HIS A 62 -37.30 -53.86 54.73
C HIS A 62 -37.01 -55.37 54.76
N SER A 63 -37.84 -56.21 54.13
CA SER A 63 -37.77 -57.66 54.21
C SER A 63 -37.07 -58.36 53.04
N GLU A 64 -36.76 -57.65 51.94
CA GLU A 64 -36.02 -58.18 50.80
C GLU A 64 -34.91 -57.18 50.38
N GLY A 65 -33.77 -57.68 49.90
CA GLY A 65 -32.52 -56.91 49.65
C GLY A 65 -32.56 -55.82 48.56
N SER A 66 -33.73 -55.25 48.26
CA SER A 66 -33.90 -54.11 47.37
C SER A 66 -33.56 -52.81 48.10
N SER A 67 -32.48 -52.16 47.69
CA SER A 67 -32.07 -50.86 48.23
C SER A 67 -32.97 -49.72 47.71
N SER A 68 -33.13 -48.64 48.48
CA SER A 68 -33.84 -47.44 48.02
C SER A 68 -33.25 -46.86 46.72
N ALA A 69 -31.95 -47.05 46.50
CA ALA A 69 -31.26 -46.69 45.27
C ALA A 69 -31.78 -47.49 44.05
N GLN A 70 -32.07 -48.78 44.24
CA GLN A 70 -32.59 -49.64 43.18
C GLN A 70 -34.02 -49.24 42.80
N SER A 71 -34.92 -49.05 43.77
CA SER A 71 -36.29 -48.59 43.50
C SER A 71 -36.31 -47.23 42.79
N LEU A 72 -35.45 -46.30 43.22
CA LEU A 72 -35.33 -44.98 42.59
C LEU A 72 -34.81 -45.09 41.15
N GLN A 73 -33.86 -46.00 40.92
CA GLN A 73 -33.33 -46.28 39.59
C GLN A 73 -34.37 -46.89 38.66
N GLU A 74 -35.16 -47.85 39.14
CA GLU A 74 -36.22 -48.49 38.36
C GLU A 74 -37.31 -47.48 37.97
N LEU A 75 -37.75 -46.64 38.92
CA LEU A 75 -38.71 -45.57 38.66
C LEU A 75 -38.17 -44.57 37.62
N SER A 76 -36.91 -44.15 37.76
CA SER A 76 -36.27 -43.21 36.84
C SER A 76 -36.14 -43.78 35.43
N MET A 77 -35.73 -45.06 35.30
CA MET A 77 -35.59 -45.71 34.00
C MET A 77 -36.93 -45.82 33.28
N LEU A 78 -37.99 -46.22 34.00
CA LEU A 78 -39.33 -46.29 33.43
C LEU A 78 -39.81 -44.89 33.00
N LEU A 79 -39.65 -43.89 33.87
CA LEU A 79 -40.06 -42.51 33.60
C LEU A 79 -39.34 -41.91 32.38
N SER A 80 -38.01 -42.07 32.31
CA SER A 80 -37.23 -41.59 31.17
C SER A 80 -37.65 -42.28 29.86
N SER A 81 -37.94 -43.58 29.90
CA SER A 81 -38.45 -44.31 28.72
C SER A 81 -39.78 -43.73 28.24
N VAL A 82 -40.70 -43.41 29.17
CA VAL A 82 -41.98 -42.76 28.82
C VAL A 82 -41.76 -41.38 28.24
N LEU A 83 -40.91 -40.56 28.85
CA LEU A 83 -40.60 -39.22 28.37
C LEU A 83 -39.97 -39.23 26.97
N TYR A 84 -39.06 -40.17 26.68
CA TYR A 84 -38.45 -40.30 25.36
C TYR A 84 -39.48 -40.67 24.28
N THR A 85 -40.46 -41.53 24.59
CA THR A 85 -41.53 -41.84 23.63
C THR A 85 -42.49 -40.67 23.36
N GLN A 86 -42.50 -39.65 24.22
CA GLN A 86 -43.31 -38.44 24.04
C GLN A 86 -42.53 -37.30 23.35
N GLY A 87 -41.24 -37.49 23.07
CA GLY A 87 -40.44 -36.54 22.32
C GLY A 87 -40.88 -36.49 20.85
N VAL A 88 -41.30 -35.32 20.39
CA VAL A 88 -41.50 -35.05 18.95
C VAL A 88 -40.22 -34.40 18.43
N THR A 89 -39.53 -35.06 17.49
CA THR A 89 -38.28 -34.55 16.87
C THR A 89 -38.50 -33.95 15.49
N SER A 90 -39.73 -33.96 14.98
CA SER A 90 -40.07 -33.36 13.71
C SER A 90 -40.39 -31.88 13.91
N PRO A 91 -39.63 -30.95 13.30
CA PRO A 91 -40.04 -29.55 13.28
C PRO A 91 -41.34 -29.40 12.48
N ASP A 92 -42.22 -28.50 12.90
CA ASP A 92 -43.40 -28.13 12.12
C ASP A 92 -42.97 -27.40 10.83
N GLY A 93 -43.44 -27.84 9.66
CA GLY A 93 -43.22 -27.15 8.38
C GLY A 93 -43.08 -28.06 7.15
N GLU A 94 -43.05 -27.45 5.96
CA GLU A 94 -42.78 -28.14 4.70
C GLU A 94 -41.28 -28.40 4.50
N LEU A 95 -40.92 -29.62 4.10
CA LEU A 95 -39.56 -29.96 3.71
C LEU A 95 -39.17 -29.22 2.43
N ARG A 96 -38.02 -28.55 2.44
CA ARG A 96 -37.44 -27.90 1.26
C ARG A 96 -36.11 -28.53 0.92
N GLU A 97 -35.80 -28.58 -0.37
CA GLU A 97 -34.50 -28.99 -0.86
C GLU A 97 -33.42 -28.01 -0.38
N VAL A 98 -32.34 -28.55 0.19
CA VAL A 98 -31.19 -27.73 0.63
C VAL A 98 -30.28 -27.52 -0.57
N LYS A 99 -30.13 -26.27 -1.01
CA LYS A 99 -29.11 -25.92 -2.00
C LYS A 99 -27.74 -26.08 -1.37
N VAL A 100 -26.93 -27.00 -1.89
CA VAL A 100 -25.58 -27.27 -1.39
C VAL A 100 -24.55 -26.70 -2.36
N HIS A 101 -23.67 -25.84 -1.85
CA HIS A 101 -22.51 -25.31 -2.58
C HIS A 101 -21.24 -25.85 -1.93
N PRO A 102 -20.68 -26.98 -2.41
CA PRO A 102 -19.54 -27.60 -1.75
C PRO A 102 -18.29 -26.75 -1.90
N VAL A 103 -17.75 -26.28 -0.76
CA VAL A 103 -16.46 -25.58 -0.69
C VAL A 103 -15.38 -26.56 -0.26
N ARG A 104 -14.33 -26.74 -1.07
CA ARG A 104 -13.27 -27.72 -0.86
C ARG A 104 -12.06 -27.07 -0.17
N LEU A 105 -12.23 -26.65 1.08
CA LEU A 105 -11.14 -26.12 1.91
C LEU A 105 -10.87 -27.02 3.12
N PRO A 106 -9.59 -27.31 3.43
CA PRO A 106 -9.24 -28.07 4.63
C PRO A 106 -9.43 -27.25 5.91
N THR A 107 -9.33 -27.91 7.06
CA THR A 107 -9.32 -27.28 8.40
C THR A 107 -8.06 -27.68 9.18
N GLN A 108 -6.91 -27.60 8.51
CA GLN A 108 -5.63 -28.15 8.99
C GLN A 108 -4.91 -27.29 10.03
N PHE A 109 -5.28 -26.02 10.18
CA PHE A 109 -4.61 -25.11 11.10
C PHE A 109 -5.20 -25.14 12.51
N SER A 110 -4.35 -25.02 13.53
CA SER A 110 -4.79 -24.90 14.91
C SER A 110 -5.67 -23.65 15.11
N TYR A 111 -6.67 -23.74 15.98
CA TYR A 111 -7.52 -22.57 16.32
C TYR A 111 -6.69 -21.40 16.86
N ARG A 112 -5.62 -21.66 17.62
CA ARG A 112 -4.74 -20.61 18.16
C ARG A 112 -4.17 -19.72 17.05
N LYS A 113 -3.64 -20.32 15.97
CA LYS A 113 -3.13 -19.57 14.79
C LYS A 113 -4.24 -18.75 14.11
N LEU A 114 -5.41 -19.35 13.89
CA LEU A 114 -6.53 -18.65 13.25
C LEU A 114 -7.12 -17.55 14.12
N SER A 115 -7.14 -17.72 15.45
CA SER A 115 -7.73 -16.77 16.39
C SER A 115 -7.02 -15.42 16.38
N ALA A 116 -5.70 -15.40 16.15
CA ALA A 116 -4.93 -14.16 15.99
C ALA A 116 -5.38 -13.38 14.74
N VAL A 117 -5.53 -14.07 13.61
CA VAL A 117 -5.98 -13.48 12.34
C VAL A 117 -7.43 -13.02 12.42
N GLN A 118 -8.31 -13.84 13.00
CA GLN A 118 -9.71 -13.47 13.22
C GLN A 118 -9.86 -12.25 14.13
N THR A 119 -9.01 -12.15 15.16
CA THR A 119 -8.95 -10.96 16.02
C THR A 119 -8.52 -9.74 15.21
N ALA A 120 -7.49 -9.85 14.37
CA ALA A 120 -7.04 -8.76 13.51
C ALA A 120 -8.13 -8.30 12.51
N LEU A 121 -8.93 -9.21 11.97
CA LEU A 121 -10.04 -8.89 11.06
C LEU A 121 -11.25 -8.26 11.76
N LYS A 122 -11.45 -8.52 13.07
CA LYS A 122 -12.62 -8.06 13.83
C LYS A 122 -12.38 -6.80 14.68
N THR A 123 -11.13 -6.58 15.07
CA THR A 123 -10.76 -5.47 15.97
C THR A 123 -10.32 -4.23 15.20
N ARG A 124 -10.15 -3.12 15.93
CA ARG A 124 -9.62 -1.86 15.40
C ARG A 124 -8.27 -1.59 16.05
N GLY A 125 -7.37 -0.90 15.35
CA GLY A 125 -6.02 -0.60 15.84
C GLY A 125 -4.97 -0.65 14.73
N GLY A 126 -3.79 -0.08 15.01
CA GLY A 126 -2.64 -0.15 14.12
C GLY A 126 -1.99 -1.55 14.09
N GLY A 127 -1.19 -1.84 13.06
CA GLY A 127 -0.46 -3.10 12.91
C GLY A 127 -1.28 -4.31 12.41
N ARG A 128 -2.61 -4.18 12.26
CA ARG A 128 -3.47 -5.27 11.77
C ARG A 128 -3.19 -5.66 10.32
N TYR A 129 -2.83 -4.68 9.48
CA TYR A 129 -2.58 -4.92 8.06
C TYR A 129 -1.47 -5.96 7.85
N GLU A 130 -0.33 -5.80 8.53
CA GLU A 130 0.79 -6.75 8.43
C GLU A 130 0.40 -8.14 8.92
N ILE A 131 -0.33 -8.24 10.05
CA ILE A 131 -0.82 -9.53 10.56
C ILE A 131 -1.70 -10.25 9.54
N ILE A 132 -2.60 -9.51 8.87
CA ILE A 132 -3.51 -10.08 7.86
C ILE A 132 -2.73 -10.49 6.60
N LYS A 133 -1.78 -9.65 6.17
CA LYS A 133 -0.96 -9.90 4.98
C LYS A 133 -0.04 -11.10 5.18
N GLU A 134 0.71 -11.16 6.27
CA GLU A 134 1.57 -12.31 6.62
C GLU A 134 0.74 -13.60 6.74
N ALA A 135 -0.45 -13.54 7.33
CA ALA A 135 -1.34 -14.69 7.41
C ALA A 135 -1.82 -15.16 6.03
N PHE A 136 -2.06 -14.25 5.10
CA PHE A 136 -2.39 -14.58 3.72
C PHE A 136 -1.23 -15.24 2.99
N GLU A 137 -0.02 -14.66 3.09
CA GLU A 137 1.21 -15.21 2.49
C GLU A 137 1.56 -16.60 3.06
N ALA A 138 1.31 -16.83 4.36
CA ALA A 138 1.47 -18.12 5.02
C ALA A 138 0.32 -19.12 4.76
N GLY A 139 -0.68 -18.76 3.94
CA GLY A 139 -1.75 -19.64 3.51
C GLY A 139 -2.84 -19.90 4.55
N LEU A 140 -2.93 -19.13 5.64
CA LEU A 140 -3.91 -19.36 6.71
C LEU A 140 -5.36 -19.13 6.24
N PHE A 141 -5.56 -18.34 5.18
CA PHE A 141 -6.87 -18.17 4.57
C PHE A 141 -7.33 -19.39 3.77
N GLN A 142 -6.47 -20.37 3.47
CA GLN A 142 -6.87 -21.65 2.87
C GLN A 142 -7.47 -22.61 3.93
N ASP A 143 -8.30 -22.07 4.84
CA ASP A 143 -9.04 -22.79 5.87
C ASP A 143 -10.53 -22.43 5.78
N LEU A 144 -11.40 -23.43 5.82
CA LEU A 144 -12.85 -23.25 5.71
C LEU A 144 -13.40 -22.19 6.69
N ARG A 145 -12.82 -22.11 7.90
CA ARG A 145 -13.26 -21.18 8.95
C ARG A 145 -12.91 -19.73 8.68
N MET A 146 -12.10 -19.45 7.66
CA MET A 146 -11.66 -18.09 7.31
C MET A 146 -12.54 -17.42 6.25
N ILE A 147 -13.46 -18.15 5.60
CA ILE A 147 -14.35 -17.59 4.57
C ILE A 147 -15.20 -16.45 5.12
N HIS A 148 -15.99 -16.68 6.16
CA HIS A 148 -16.86 -15.63 6.72
C HIS A 148 -16.09 -14.45 7.33
N PRO A 149 -14.98 -14.66 8.09
CA PRO A 149 -14.12 -13.56 8.50
C PRO A 149 -13.58 -12.72 7.32
N ALA A 150 -13.15 -13.37 6.23
CA ALA A 150 -12.66 -12.68 5.05
C ALA A 150 -13.79 -11.88 4.36
N LEU A 151 -14.97 -12.47 4.18
CA LEU A 151 -16.13 -11.78 3.63
C LEU A 151 -16.54 -10.56 4.46
N ALA A 152 -16.57 -10.71 5.79
CA ALA A 152 -16.89 -9.61 6.70
C ALA A 152 -15.85 -8.48 6.62
N ALA A 153 -14.59 -8.78 6.33
CA ALA A 153 -13.53 -7.79 6.21
C ALA A 153 -13.66 -6.89 4.96
N LEU A 154 -14.57 -7.20 4.01
CA LEU A 154 -14.93 -6.25 2.95
C LEU A 154 -15.53 -4.95 3.50
N GLN A 155 -16.02 -4.93 4.74
CA GLN A 155 -16.52 -3.72 5.40
C GLN A 155 -15.48 -3.05 6.31
N ASP A 156 -14.21 -3.49 6.29
CA ASP A 156 -13.18 -2.90 7.15
C ASP A 156 -13.04 -1.38 6.87
N PRO A 157 -12.98 -0.54 7.92
CA PRO A 157 -12.84 0.90 7.76
C PRO A 157 -11.48 1.32 7.18
N TYR A 158 -10.44 0.49 7.29
CA TYR A 158 -9.15 0.73 6.65
C TYR A 158 -9.20 0.22 5.22
N VAL A 159 -9.08 1.15 4.27
CA VAL A 159 -9.25 0.88 2.83
C VAL A 159 -8.24 -0.16 2.35
N GLU A 160 -7.01 -0.12 2.85
CA GLU A 160 -5.93 -1.03 2.48
C GLU A 160 -6.25 -2.48 2.84
N ILE A 161 -6.91 -2.72 3.98
CA ILE A 161 -7.34 -4.08 4.40
C ILE A 161 -8.49 -4.54 3.51
N ALA A 162 -9.50 -3.69 3.31
CA ALA A 162 -10.63 -4.06 2.46
C ALA A 162 -10.21 -4.29 1.00
N GLU A 163 -9.23 -3.54 0.48
CA GLU A 163 -8.65 -3.77 -0.84
C GLU A 163 -7.83 -5.05 -0.91
N LEU A 164 -6.99 -5.35 0.10
CA LEU A 164 -6.25 -6.62 0.18
C LEU A 164 -7.22 -7.81 0.15
N VAL A 165 -8.30 -7.73 0.93
CA VAL A 165 -9.34 -8.76 0.99
C VAL A 165 -10.04 -8.90 -0.37
N MET A 166 -10.48 -7.79 -0.96
CA MET A 166 -11.22 -7.76 -2.22
C MET A 166 -10.37 -8.23 -3.41
N LYS A 167 -9.12 -7.76 -3.53
CA LYS A 167 -8.28 -7.99 -4.72
C LYS A 167 -7.43 -9.26 -4.64
N GLN A 168 -7.16 -9.79 -3.44
CA GLN A 168 -6.25 -10.93 -3.27
C GLN A 168 -6.87 -12.08 -2.46
N ILE A 169 -7.31 -11.82 -1.22
CA ILE A 169 -7.72 -12.90 -0.31
C ILE A 169 -8.98 -13.62 -0.81
N LEU A 170 -10.04 -12.88 -1.15
CA LEU A 170 -11.28 -13.50 -1.62
C LEU A 170 -11.10 -14.20 -2.98
N PRO A 171 -10.42 -13.59 -3.98
CA PRO A 171 -10.09 -14.30 -5.21
C PRO A 171 -9.29 -15.59 -5.02
N ALA A 172 -8.43 -15.68 -4.00
CA ALA A 172 -7.63 -16.88 -3.72
C ALA A 172 -8.46 -18.11 -3.29
N TYR A 173 -9.74 -17.95 -2.95
CA TYR A 173 -10.63 -19.08 -2.72
C TYR A 173 -11.15 -19.71 -4.03
N GLY A 174 -11.06 -19.00 -5.16
CA GLY A 174 -11.57 -19.44 -6.46
C GLY A 174 -13.10 -19.37 -6.60
N SER A 175 -13.62 -19.87 -7.73
CA SER A 175 -15.05 -19.74 -8.10
C SER A 175 -16.05 -20.39 -7.12
N GLN A 176 -15.59 -21.28 -6.23
CA GLN A 176 -16.42 -21.94 -5.22
C GLN A 176 -17.08 -20.97 -4.21
N ILE A 177 -16.56 -19.75 -4.05
CA ILE A 177 -17.17 -18.74 -3.16
C ILE A 177 -18.24 -17.88 -3.84
N ILE A 178 -18.39 -17.96 -5.17
CA ILE A 178 -19.35 -17.14 -5.93
C ILE A 178 -20.78 -17.34 -5.43
N PRO A 179 -21.30 -18.57 -5.21
CA PRO A 179 -22.67 -18.73 -4.71
C PRO A 179 -22.90 -18.06 -3.35
N ILE A 180 -21.90 -18.08 -2.47
CA ILE A 180 -21.97 -17.44 -1.14
C ILE A 180 -22.01 -15.92 -1.29
N LEU A 181 -21.20 -15.37 -2.20
CA LEU A 181 -21.19 -13.94 -2.50
C LEU A 181 -22.52 -13.47 -3.10
N ILE A 182 -23.08 -14.24 -4.05
CA ILE A 182 -24.37 -13.93 -4.68
C ILE A 182 -25.51 -13.99 -3.66
N ASP A 183 -25.54 -15.01 -2.80
CA ASP A 183 -26.56 -15.14 -1.75
C ASP A 183 -26.56 -13.97 -0.76
N GLN A 184 -25.38 -13.37 -0.53
CA GLN A 184 -25.21 -12.22 0.36
C GLN A 184 -25.17 -10.87 -0.38
N PHE A 185 -25.34 -10.85 -1.70
CA PHE A 185 -25.24 -9.62 -2.48
C PHE A 185 -26.57 -8.85 -2.44
N ASP A 186 -26.50 -7.59 -2.05
CA ASP A 186 -27.65 -6.68 -2.07
C ASP A 186 -27.45 -5.59 -3.14
N PRO A 187 -28.17 -5.62 -4.27
CA PRO A 187 -28.04 -4.59 -5.30
C PRO A 187 -28.43 -3.18 -4.81
N ALA A 188 -29.20 -3.07 -3.72
CA ALA A 188 -29.57 -1.78 -3.11
C ALA A 188 -28.55 -1.27 -2.08
N GLY A 189 -27.50 -2.03 -1.77
CA GLY A 189 -26.52 -1.68 -0.76
C GLY A 189 -25.46 -0.67 -1.21
N GLY A 190 -24.44 -0.46 -0.36
CA GLY A 190 -23.38 0.55 -0.55
C GLY A 190 -22.02 -0.03 -0.95
N ILE A 191 -20.95 0.57 -0.42
CA ILE A 191 -19.55 0.22 -0.75
C ILE A 191 -19.18 -1.25 -0.52
N VAL A 192 -19.80 -1.94 0.46
CA VAL A 192 -19.54 -3.36 0.69
C VAL A 192 -20.03 -4.19 -0.49
N GLU A 193 -21.18 -3.83 -1.05
CA GLU A 193 -21.78 -4.53 -2.18
C GLU A 193 -21.04 -4.26 -3.48
N THR A 194 -20.47 -3.05 -3.66
CA THR A 194 -19.57 -2.80 -4.80
C THR A 194 -18.32 -3.68 -4.74
N ARG A 195 -17.76 -3.90 -3.54
CA ARG A 195 -16.61 -4.79 -3.33
C ARG A 195 -16.99 -6.26 -3.57
N LYS A 196 -18.15 -6.72 -3.11
CA LYS A 196 -18.65 -8.07 -3.42
C LYS A 196 -18.85 -8.26 -4.92
N LEU A 197 -19.50 -7.30 -5.59
CA LEU A 197 -19.75 -7.36 -7.03
C LEU A 197 -18.45 -7.44 -7.83
N TYR A 198 -17.42 -6.70 -7.43
CA TYR A 198 -16.08 -6.82 -8.01
C TYR A 198 -15.53 -8.25 -7.91
N VAL A 199 -15.57 -8.85 -6.72
CA VAL A 199 -15.09 -10.23 -6.52
C VAL A 199 -15.91 -11.23 -7.34
N ILE A 200 -17.24 -11.07 -7.38
CA ILE A 200 -18.13 -11.90 -8.21
C ILE A 200 -17.70 -11.82 -9.68
N ALA A 201 -17.48 -10.62 -10.21
CA ALA A 201 -17.09 -10.42 -11.61
C ALA A 201 -15.71 -11.02 -11.93
N VAL A 202 -14.71 -10.79 -11.06
CA VAL A 202 -13.35 -11.33 -11.24
C VAL A 202 -13.33 -12.86 -11.26
N LEU A 203 -14.14 -13.51 -10.41
CA LEU A 203 -14.16 -14.97 -10.30
C LEU A 203 -15.12 -15.65 -11.29
N GLY A 204 -16.23 -14.98 -11.63
CA GLY A 204 -17.33 -15.58 -12.39
C GLY A 204 -17.21 -15.49 -13.91
N GLY A 205 -16.42 -14.54 -14.43
CA GLY A 205 -16.23 -14.36 -15.87
C GLY A 205 -17.57 -14.19 -16.61
N GLU A 206 -17.80 -14.99 -17.66
CA GLU A 206 -19.04 -14.96 -18.45
C GLU A 206 -20.28 -15.43 -17.66
N SER A 207 -20.12 -16.33 -16.70
CA SER A 207 -21.25 -16.96 -15.99
C SER A 207 -22.07 -16.01 -15.10
N VAL A 208 -21.54 -14.82 -14.82
CA VAL A 208 -22.16 -13.81 -13.95
C VAL A 208 -22.52 -12.53 -14.69
N GLN A 209 -22.35 -12.48 -16.02
CA GLN A 209 -22.57 -11.25 -16.80
C GLN A 209 -24.01 -10.73 -16.68
N ASP A 210 -25.01 -11.61 -16.66
CA ASP A 210 -26.41 -11.21 -16.46
C ASP A 210 -26.62 -10.52 -15.10
N LEU A 211 -25.95 -10.98 -14.05
CA LEU A 211 -26.01 -10.36 -12.72
C LEU A 211 -25.32 -9.00 -12.72
N ILE A 212 -24.16 -8.86 -13.37
CA ILE A 212 -23.46 -7.58 -13.50
C ILE A 212 -24.31 -6.60 -14.29
N TYR A 213 -24.92 -7.03 -15.40
CA TYR A 213 -25.82 -6.21 -16.19
C TYR A 213 -27.02 -5.73 -15.37
N GLN A 214 -27.70 -6.62 -14.64
CA GLN A 214 -28.83 -6.24 -13.78
C GLN A 214 -28.41 -5.24 -12.69
N ALA A 215 -27.22 -5.40 -12.12
CA ALA A 215 -26.65 -4.47 -11.16
C ALA A 215 -26.35 -3.09 -11.77
N ALA A 216 -25.92 -3.03 -13.04
CA ALA A 216 -25.70 -1.79 -13.79
C ALA A 216 -27.01 -1.08 -14.15
N ASP A 217 -28.05 -1.83 -14.47
CA ASP A 217 -29.36 -1.30 -14.85
C ASP A 217 -30.14 -0.76 -13.63
N SER A 218 -30.21 -1.54 -12.55
CA SER A 218 -31.19 -1.32 -11.46
C SER A 218 -30.62 -1.18 -10.05
N GLY A 219 -29.31 -1.31 -9.86
CA GLY A 219 -28.69 -1.22 -8.53
C GLY A 219 -28.74 0.18 -7.89
N SER A 220 -28.21 0.28 -6.68
CA SER A 220 -27.92 1.57 -6.03
C SER A 220 -26.92 2.37 -6.86
N GLU A 221 -26.77 3.67 -6.58
CA GLU A 221 -25.85 4.52 -7.36
C GLU A 221 -24.39 4.02 -7.33
N ASP A 222 -23.95 3.51 -6.18
CA ASP A 222 -22.60 2.97 -6.01
C ASP A 222 -22.44 1.63 -6.74
N VAL A 223 -23.42 0.75 -6.59
CA VAL A 223 -23.45 -0.58 -7.23
C VAL A 223 -23.52 -0.44 -8.74
N ARG A 224 -24.39 0.44 -9.28
CA ARG A 224 -24.47 0.71 -10.71
C ARG A 224 -23.15 1.22 -11.27
N ALA A 225 -22.51 2.19 -10.61
CA ALA A 225 -21.23 2.72 -11.09
C ALA A 225 -20.14 1.64 -11.14
N MET A 226 -20.06 0.77 -10.14
CA MET A 226 -19.16 -0.38 -10.14
C MET A 226 -19.50 -1.36 -11.27
N ALA A 227 -20.77 -1.74 -11.40
CA ALA A 227 -21.24 -2.66 -12.43
C ALA A 227 -20.91 -2.16 -13.85
N ILE A 228 -21.20 -0.88 -14.14
CA ILE A 228 -20.86 -0.24 -15.42
C ILE A 228 -19.35 -0.33 -15.70
N SER A 229 -18.50 -0.12 -14.70
CA SER A 229 -17.06 -0.25 -14.87
C SER A 229 -16.61 -1.68 -15.18
N LEU A 230 -17.32 -2.69 -14.68
CA LEU A 230 -17.05 -4.12 -14.94
C LEU A 230 -17.53 -4.57 -16.33
N LEU A 231 -18.45 -3.83 -16.96
CA LEU A 231 -18.90 -4.06 -18.34
C LEU A 231 -17.99 -3.41 -19.39
N ALA A 232 -16.96 -2.66 -18.97
CA ALA A 232 -16.05 -1.95 -19.87
C ALA A 232 -15.33 -2.89 -20.85
N GLY A 233 -15.17 -2.44 -22.10
CA GLY A 233 -14.49 -3.21 -23.15
C GLY A 233 -15.32 -4.34 -23.78
N GLN A 234 -16.56 -4.56 -23.32
CA GLN A 234 -17.45 -5.56 -23.88
C GLN A 234 -18.41 -4.92 -24.90
N GLY A 235 -18.19 -5.17 -26.19
CA GLY A 235 -18.95 -4.52 -27.27
C GLY A 235 -20.46 -4.74 -27.23
N GLN A 236 -20.94 -5.83 -26.61
CA GLN A 236 -22.38 -6.12 -26.47
C GLN A 236 -23.14 -5.11 -25.60
N TYR A 237 -22.45 -4.37 -24.73
CA TYR A 237 -23.07 -3.38 -23.83
C TYR A 237 -22.88 -1.93 -24.31
N GLU A 238 -22.36 -1.71 -25.52
CA GLU A 238 -22.06 -0.36 -26.02
C GLU A 238 -23.31 0.54 -26.05
N VAL A 239 -24.46 -0.01 -26.46
CA VAL A 239 -25.72 0.74 -26.56
C VAL A 239 -26.15 1.26 -25.19
N GLU A 240 -26.04 0.42 -24.16
CA GLU A 240 -26.39 0.74 -22.79
C GLU A 240 -25.38 1.70 -22.16
N LEU A 241 -24.08 1.50 -22.41
CA LEU A 241 -23.03 2.43 -21.98
C LEU A 241 -23.25 3.83 -22.57
N LEU A 242 -23.61 3.92 -23.85
CA LEU A 242 -23.97 5.19 -24.50
C LEU A 242 -25.21 5.81 -23.84
N ALA A 243 -26.23 5.03 -23.51
CA ALA A 243 -27.41 5.52 -22.81
C ALA A 243 -27.07 6.03 -21.39
N TRP A 244 -26.34 5.25 -20.59
CA TRP A 244 -25.93 5.61 -19.23
C TRP A 244 -24.99 6.82 -19.18
N SER A 245 -24.25 7.10 -20.25
CA SER A 245 -23.46 8.34 -20.39
C SER A 245 -24.31 9.61 -20.44
N THR A 246 -25.64 9.50 -20.53
CA THR A 246 -26.61 10.61 -20.47
C THR A 246 -27.46 10.63 -19.20
N ASP A 247 -27.19 9.73 -18.25
CA ASP A 247 -27.95 9.59 -16.99
C ASP A 247 -27.94 10.91 -16.19
N LYS A 248 -29.02 11.16 -15.42
CA LYS A 248 -29.13 12.35 -14.57
C LYS A 248 -28.06 12.37 -13.47
N LYS A 249 -27.64 11.20 -12.98
CA LYS A 249 -26.66 11.05 -11.91
C LYS A 249 -25.23 11.19 -12.44
N LYS A 250 -24.45 12.09 -11.83
CA LYS A 250 -23.06 12.36 -12.22
C LYS A 250 -22.19 11.10 -12.18
N LYS A 251 -22.30 10.31 -11.11
CA LYS A 251 -21.48 9.12 -10.88
C LYS A 251 -21.68 8.03 -11.94
N ILE A 252 -22.90 7.91 -12.45
CA ILE A 252 -23.26 6.96 -13.51
C ILE A 252 -22.67 7.40 -14.85
N ARG A 253 -22.78 8.69 -15.20
CA ARG A 253 -22.15 9.22 -16.41
C ARG A 253 -20.64 9.04 -16.39
N GLU A 254 -20.00 9.32 -15.26
CA GLU A 254 -18.56 9.13 -15.06
C GLU A 254 -18.13 7.67 -15.28
N ALA A 255 -18.85 6.72 -14.67
CA ALA A 255 -18.59 5.29 -14.88
C ALA A 255 -18.77 4.90 -16.35
N ALA A 256 -19.81 5.39 -17.01
CA ALA A 256 -20.08 5.12 -18.42
C ALA A 256 -18.99 5.70 -19.33
N TYR A 257 -18.51 6.92 -19.09
CA TYR A 257 -17.40 7.50 -19.84
C TYR A 257 -16.12 6.66 -19.70
N ASN A 258 -15.77 6.26 -18.47
CA ASN A 258 -14.60 5.41 -18.23
C ASN A 258 -14.72 4.04 -18.91
N ALA A 259 -15.92 3.46 -18.95
CA ALA A 259 -16.18 2.21 -19.65
C ALA A 259 -16.08 2.37 -21.17
N LEU A 260 -16.68 3.43 -21.74
CA LEU A 260 -16.60 3.76 -23.17
C LEU A 260 -15.16 4.05 -23.62
N ALA A 261 -14.31 4.60 -22.76
CA ALA A 261 -12.90 4.84 -23.07
C ALA A 261 -12.08 3.56 -23.30
N LYS A 262 -12.62 2.39 -22.97
CA LYS A 262 -12.03 1.08 -23.30
C LYS A 262 -12.49 0.54 -24.67
N SER A 263 -13.41 1.22 -25.34
CA SER A 263 -13.86 0.89 -26.70
C SER A 263 -13.18 1.82 -27.71
N ASP A 264 -12.82 1.24 -28.86
CA ASP A 264 -12.31 1.99 -30.02
C ASP A 264 -13.41 2.26 -31.07
N SER A 265 -14.68 2.06 -30.71
CA SER A 265 -15.79 2.30 -31.63
C SER A 265 -15.99 3.79 -31.91
N ALA A 266 -16.38 4.09 -33.15
CA ALA A 266 -16.67 5.47 -33.57
C ALA A 266 -17.77 6.12 -32.71
N ASN A 267 -18.75 5.36 -32.23
CA ASN A 267 -19.81 5.88 -31.35
C ASN A 267 -19.27 6.29 -29.98
N ALA A 268 -18.41 5.46 -29.38
CA ALA A 268 -17.78 5.75 -28.10
C ALA A 268 -16.89 7.00 -28.21
N VAL A 269 -16.05 7.07 -29.24
CA VAL A 269 -15.19 8.23 -29.55
C VAL A 269 -16.02 9.50 -29.70
N ASN A 270 -17.08 9.45 -30.53
CA ASN A 270 -17.96 10.60 -30.73
C ASN A 270 -18.66 11.03 -29.44
N ARG A 271 -19.10 10.08 -28.60
CA ARG A 271 -19.77 10.40 -27.34
C ARG A 271 -18.82 11.07 -26.34
N LEU A 272 -17.60 10.56 -26.21
CA LEU A 272 -16.57 11.16 -25.33
C LEU A 272 -16.22 12.57 -25.79
N HIS A 273 -16.07 12.78 -27.10
CA HIS A 273 -15.82 14.11 -27.68
C HIS A 273 -16.98 15.09 -27.44
N GLN A 274 -18.23 14.65 -27.63
CA GLN A 274 -19.42 15.46 -27.32
C GLN A 274 -19.51 15.83 -25.83
N ALA A 275 -19.16 14.90 -24.93
CA ALA A 275 -19.13 15.17 -23.51
C ALA A 275 -18.06 16.22 -23.16
N PHE A 276 -16.91 16.17 -23.83
CA PHE A 276 -15.78 17.08 -23.63
C PHE A 276 -16.09 18.52 -24.05
N THR A 277 -16.80 18.66 -25.17
CA THR A 277 -17.22 19.98 -25.69
C THR A 277 -18.50 20.50 -25.03
N GLY A 278 -19.15 19.69 -24.21
CA GLY A 278 -20.42 19.99 -23.56
C GLY A 278 -20.32 20.31 -22.07
N LYS A 279 -21.43 20.06 -21.35
CA LYS A 279 -21.57 20.34 -19.91
C LYS A 279 -20.74 19.44 -18.99
N ASP A 280 -20.31 18.28 -19.49
CA ASP A 280 -19.56 17.27 -18.74
C ASP A 280 -18.05 17.34 -19.06
N SER A 281 -17.58 18.49 -19.57
CA SER A 281 -16.21 18.69 -20.04
C SER A 281 -15.15 18.23 -19.04
N GLU A 282 -15.25 18.65 -17.77
CA GLU A 282 -14.33 18.25 -16.71
C GLU A 282 -14.56 16.80 -16.24
N LEU A 283 -15.79 16.28 -16.36
CA LEU A 283 -16.13 14.93 -15.91
C LEU A 283 -15.54 13.84 -16.81
N VAL A 284 -15.43 14.12 -18.11
CA VAL A 284 -14.97 13.14 -19.11
C VAL A 284 -13.44 13.11 -19.26
N VAL A 285 -12.70 14.12 -18.77
CA VAL A 285 -11.23 14.20 -18.89
C VAL A 285 -10.52 12.92 -18.44
N PRO A 286 -10.80 12.33 -17.26
CA PRO A 286 -10.13 11.11 -16.82
C PRO A 286 -10.31 9.94 -17.80
N ALA A 287 -11.51 9.80 -18.36
CA ALA A 287 -11.83 8.77 -19.34
C ALA A 287 -11.05 8.99 -20.65
N MET A 288 -11.06 10.22 -21.18
CA MET A 288 -10.37 10.52 -22.44
C MET A 288 -8.85 10.38 -22.34
N ARG A 289 -8.24 10.70 -21.18
CA ARG A 289 -6.81 10.48 -20.94
C ARG A 289 -6.44 8.99 -21.05
N GLN A 290 -7.33 8.09 -20.61
CA GLN A 290 -7.10 6.65 -20.68
C GLN A 290 -7.44 6.03 -22.04
N CYS A 291 -8.32 6.68 -22.82
CA CYS A 291 -8.74 6.21 -24.14
C CYS A 291 -7.56 6.19 -25.11
N GLN A 292 -7.36 5.07 -25.83
CA GLN A 292 -6.25 4.90 -26.77
C GLN A 292 -6.67 5.01 -28.24
N ALA A 293 -7.95 5.35 -28.50
CA ALA A 293 -8.47 5.51 -29.84
C ALA A 293 -7.71 6.61 -30.61
N HIS A 294 -7.11 6.22 -31.73
CA HIS A 294 -6.31 7.11 -32.57
C HIS A 294 -7.17 8.26 -33.14
N GLU A 295 -8.39 7.96 -33.58
CA GLU A 295 -9.34 8.95 -34.11
C GLU A 295 -9.64 10.07 -33.12
N LEU A 296 -9.87 9.73 -31.83
CA LEU A 296 -10.10 10.73 -30.79
C LEU A 296 -8.89 11.65 -30.61
N THR A 297 -7.70 11.05 -30.58
CA THR A 297 -6.44 11.80 -30.41
C THR A 297 -6.20 12.72 -31.59
N GLN A 298 -6.34 12.22 -32.82
CA GLN A 298 -6.18 13.00 -34.04
C GLN A 298 -7.14 14.20 -34.05
N ARG A 299 -8.42 13.98 -33.75
CA ARG A 299 -9.42 15.05 -33.71
C ARG A 299 -9.08 16.15 -32.69
N LEU A 300 -8.64 15.76 -31.49
CA LEU A 300 -8.23 16.73 -30.46
C LEU A 300 -6.97 17.51 -30.86
N VAL A 301 -6.04 16.88 -31.58
CA VAL A 301 -4.85 17.54 -32.11
C VAL A 301 -5.21 18.56 -33.18
N GLU A 302 -6.12 18.20 -34.10
CA GLU A 302 -6.64 19.11 -35.14
C GLU A 302 -7.33 20.32 -34.52
N GLU A 303 -8.23 20.10 -33.56
CA GLU A 303 -8.93 21.17 -32.84
C GLU A 303 -7.97 22.07 -32.04
N LEU A 304 -6.94 21.50 -31.40
CA LEU A 304 -5.90 22.29 -30.74
C LEU A 304 -5.07 23.08 -31.74
N SER A 305 -4.68 22.48 -32.87
CA SER A 305 -3.96 23.16 -33.94
C SER A 305 -4.75 24.36 -34.47
N ASP A 306 -6.05 24.18 -34.76
CA ASP A 306 -6.92 25.25 -35.23
C ASP A 306 -7.01 26.39 -34.20
N MET A 307 -7.20 26.05 -32.92
CA MET A 307 -7.17 27.04 -31.84
C MET A 307 -5.87 27.84 -31.82
N LEU A 308 -4.72 27.19 -31.92
CA LEU A 308 -3.42 27.86 -31.94
C LEU A 308 -3.22 28.74 -33.18
N GLN A 309 -3.76 28.35 -34.34
CA GLN A 309 -3.70 29.18 -35.56
C GLN A 309 -4.50 30.48 -35.43
N THR A 310 -5.60 30.49 -34.67
CA THR A 310 -6.39 31.74 -34.48
C THR A 310 -5.66 32.82 -33.67
N VAL A 311 -4.58 32.46 -32.96
CA VAL A 311 -3.83 33.37 -32.08
C VAL A 311 -3.36 34.63 -32.82
N SER A 312 -2.91 34.50 -34.08
CA SER A 312 -2.44 35.64 -34.87
C SER A 312 -3.55 36.63 -35.22
N GLU A 313 -4.80 36.18 -35.32
CA GLU A 313 -5.95 37.00 -35.71
C GLU A 313 -6.53 37.79 -34.53
N ILE A 314 -6.47 37.19 -33.33
CA ILE A 314 -7.00 37.81 -32.09
C ILE A 314 -5.92 38.53 -31.29
N MET A 315 -4.70 38.58 -31.83
CA MET A 315 -3.53 39.17 -31.20
C MET A 315 -3.79 40.65 -30.87
N GLY A 316 -3.74 41.00 -29.57
CA GLY A 316 -4.07 42.34 -29.07
C GLY A 316 -5.43 42.46 -28.36
N ASP A 317 -6.32 41.46 -28.49
CA ASP A 317 -7.54 41.35 -27.68
C ASP A 317 -7.31 40.40 -26.50
N THR A 318 -6.85 40.95 -25.38
CA THR A 318 -6.51 40.18 -24.17
C THR A 318 -7.66 39.28 -23.70
N LYS A 319 -8.90 39.74 -23.80
CA LYS A 319 -10.07 38.97 -23.34
C LYS A 319 -10.29 37.72 -24.19
N LYS A 320 -10.08 37.82 -25.52
CA LYS A 320 -10.16 36.66 -26.41
C LYS A 320 -9.00 35.70 -26.20
N ILE A 321 -7.78 36.20 -26.02
CA ILE A 321 -6.59 35.39 -25.73
C ILE A 321 -6.77 34.61 -24.42
N ASP A 322 -7.24 35.26 -23.36
CA ASP A 322 -7.49 34.60 -22.06
C ASP A 322 -8.58 33.53 -22.19
N GLY A 323 -9.65 33.82 -22.93
CA GLY A 323 -10.72 32.86 -23.22
C GLY A 323 -10.25 31.66 -24.04
N LEU A 324 -9.35 31.87 -25.01
CA LEU A 324 -8.73 30.81 -25.79
C LEU A 324 -7.80 29.96 -24.93
N TRP A 325 -7.01 30.58 -24.06
CA TRP A 325 -6.09 29.88 -23.16
C TRP A 325 -6.81 28.91 -22.22
N ILE A 326 -7.96 29.29 -21.67
CA ILE A 326 -8.80 28.40 -20.84
C ILE A 326 -9.15 27.11 -21.60
N LYS A 327 -9.49 27.23 -22.89
CA LYS A 327 -9.77 26.07 -23.74
C LYS A 327 -8.51 25.26 -24.01
N VAL A 328 -7.41 25.90 -24.41
CA VAL A 328 -6.12 25.23 -24.66
C VAL A 328 -5.71 24.37 -23.46
N VAL A 329 -5.80 24.90 -22.24
CA VAL A 329 -5.49 24.16 -21.00
C VAL A 329 -6.32 22.89 -20.85
N GLN A 330 -7.60 22.91 -21.22
CA GLN A 330 -8.45 21.71 -21.17
C GLN A 330 -7.98 20.64 -22.15
N TYR A 331 -7.54 21.03 -23.35
CA TYR A 331 -7.01 20.09 -24.35
C TYR A 331 -5.66 19.52 -23.91
N LEU A 332 -4.78 20.34 -23.33
CA LEU A 332 -3.50 19.88 -22.78
C LEU A 332 -3.71 18.80 -21.71
N ARG A 333 -4.71 18.95 -20.83
CA ARG A 333 -5.03 17.94 -19.80
C ARG A 333 -5.41 16.59 -20.41
N VAL A 334 -6.13 16.59 -21.53
CA VAL A 334 -6.59 15.35 -22.19
C VAL A 334 -5.49 14.73 -23.05
N LEU A 335 -4.73 15.56 -23.78
CA LEU A 335 -3.64 15.12 -24.65
C LEU A 335 -2.39 14.70 -23.88
N SER A 336 -2.28 15.06 -22.60
CA SER A 336 -1.14 14.68 -21.78
C SER A 336 -0.93 13.17 -21.75
N TYR A 337 0.32 12.75 -21.92
CA TYR A 337 0.77 11.35 -22.05
C TYR A 337 0.31 10.61 -23.32
N LYS A 338 -0.44 11.24 -24.23
CA LYS A 338 -0.76 10.65 -25.53
C LYS A 338 0.40 10.81 -26.51
N ARG A 339 0.44 9.94 -27.53
CA ARG A 339 1.43 9.99 -28.61
C ARG A 339 0.77 9.82 -29.95
N SER A 340 1.10 10.70 -30.88
CA SER A 340 0.78 10.54 -32.30
C SER A 340 1.74 11.40 -33.16
N PRO A 341 1.97 11.03 -34.42
CA PRO A 341 2.80 11.83 -35.34
C PRO A 341 2.27 13.27 -35.52
N GLU A 342 0.95 13.45 -35.49
CA GLU A 342 0.28 14.75 -35.61
C GLU A 342 0.54 15.61 -34.38
N LEU A 343 0.46 15.01 -33.18
CA LEU A 343 0.74 15.70 -31.92
C LEU A 343 2.22 16.11 -31.83
N GLU A 344 3.14 15.24 -32.27
CA GLU A 344 4.56 15.57 -32.36
C GLU A 344 4.80 16.78 -33.27
N LYS A 345 4.20 16.77 -34.47
CA LYS A 345 4.31 17.88 -35.41
C LYS A 345 3.74 19.18 -34.83
N LEU A 346 2.61 19.10 -34.13
CA LEU A 346 2.01 20.25 -33.46
C LEU A 346 2.94 20.82 -32.39
N TYR A 347 3.49 19.98 -31.52
CA TYR A 347 4.41 20.42 -30.47
C TYR A 347 5.74 20.93 -31.01
N LEU A 348 6.24 20.38 -32.12
CA LEU A 348 7.39 20.95 -32.82
C LEU A 348 7.11 22.39 -33.26
N ASN A 349 5.98 22.62 -33.94
CA ASN A 349 5.58 23.96 -34.38
C ASN A 349 5.39 24.95 -33.21
N VAL A 350 4.91 24.45 -32.06
CA VAL A 350 4.79 25.23 -30.82
C VAL A 350 6.16 25.66 -30.31
N LEU A 351 7.14 24.75 -30.26
CA LEU A 351 8.49 25.05 -29.79
C LEU A 351 9.27 25.94 -30.78
N GLU A 352 9.06 25.80 -32.09
CA GLU A 352 9.60 26.73 -33.10
C GLU A 352 9.07 28.16 -32.91
N GLN A 353 7.86 28.30 -32.38
CA GLN A 353 7.21 29.57 -32.04
C GLN A 353 7.37 29.94 -30.56
N TYR A 354 8.41 29.46 -29.90
CA TYR A 354 8.68 29.75 -28.48
C TYR A 354 8.54 31.24 -28.11
N PRO A 355 9.08 32.23 -28.87
CA PRO A 355 8.94 33.64 -28.51
C PRO A 355 7.48 34.11 -28.45
N LEU A 356 6.58 33.56 -29.26
CA LEU A 356 5.16 33.89 -29.23
C LEU A 356 4.51 33.32 -27.96
N TYR A 357 4.54 31.99 -27.82
CA TYR A 357 3.80 31.30 -26.75
C TYR A 357 4.40 31.55 -25.36
N MET A 358 5.73 31.57 -25.25
CA MET A 358 6.41 31.79 -23.98
C MET A 358 6.55 33.27 -23.64
N ASN A 359 7.14 34.07 -24.54
CA ASN A 359 7.55 35.43 -24.16
C ASN A 359 6.38 36.41 -24.22
N GLN A 360 5.55 36.34 -25.27
CA GLN A 360 4.42 37.27 -25.46
C GLN A 360 3.17 36.82 -24.71
N LEU A 361 2.78 35.55 -24.84
CA LEU A 361 1.52 35.04 -24.29
C LEU A 361 1.62 34.47 -22.87
N LYS A 362 2.84 34.13 -22.41
CA LYS A 362 3.08 33.51 -21.09
C LYS A 362 2.38 32.16 -20.91
N TRP A 363 2.17 31.42 -21.99
CA TRP A 363 1.54 30.09 -21.99
C TRP A 363 2.54 29.00 -21.61
N ASN A 364 3.12 29.11 -20.42
CA ASN A 364 4.21 28.24 -19.96
C ASN A 364 3.81 26.76 -20.01
N SER A 365 2.58 26.41 -19.61
CA SER A 365 2.12 25.02 -19.60
C SER A 365 2.04 24.37 -20.98
N LEU A 366 1.88 25.16 -22.05
CA LEU A 366 1.92 24.65 -23.42
C LEU A 366 3.35 24.25 -23.81
N ILE A 367 4.33 25.09 -23.46
CA ILE A 367 5.76 24.81 -23.68
C ILE A 367 6.23 23.64 -22.79
N GLU A 368 5.81 23.61 -21.53
CA GLU A 368 6.13 22.51 -20.60
C GLU A 368 5.57 21.17 -21.09
N GLU A 369 4.34 21.13 -21.62
CA GLU A 369 3.76 19.91 -22.19
C GLU A 369 4.52 19.46 -23.45
N ALA A 370 4.85 20.38 -24.36
CA ALA A 370 5.65 20.08 -25.55
C ALA A 370 7.05 19.55 -25.18
N ASN A 371 7.72 20.17 -24.21
CA ASN A 371 9.00 19.69 -23.68
C ASN A 371 8.87 18.29 -23.04
N SER A 372 7.82 18.09 -22.23
CA SER A 372 7.53 16.79 -21.62
C SER A 372 7.34 15.71 -22.67
N TYR A 373 6.64 16.01 -23.78
CA TYR A 373 6.45 15.11 -24.91
C TYR A 373 7.79 14.67 -25.51
N PHE A 374 8.65 15.63 -25.89
CA PHE A 374 9.94 15.32 -26.52
C PHE A 374 10.94 14.64 -25.59
N ARG A 375 10.89 14.89 -24.27
CA ARG A 375 11.76 14.19 -23.29
C ARG A 375 11.57 12.69 -23.28
N GLN A 376 10.40 12.21 -23.68
CA GLN A 376 10.10 10.78 -23.71
C GLN A 376 10.43 10.11 -25.05
N ILE A 377 11.00 10.86 -26.00
CA ILE A 377 11.42 10.38 -27.31
C ILE A 377 12.95 10.32 -27.32
N ASP A 378 13.51 9.11 -27.41
CA ASP A 378 14.94 8.94 -27.56
C ASP A 378 15.34 9.04 -29.04
N SER A 379 15.39 10.26 -29.57
CA SER A 379 15.88 10.55 -30.92
C SER A 379 16.86 11.74 -30.94
N PRO A 380 17.82 11.77 -31.90
CA PRO A 380 18.69 12.93 -32.09
C PRO A 380 17.91 14.22 -32.39
N GLU A 381 16.79 14.11 -33.11
CA GLU A 381 15.92 15.23 -33.45
C GLU A 381 15.25 15.81 -32.20
N ALA A 382 14.67 14.95 -31.35
CA ALA A 382 14.05 15.38 -30.09
C ALA A 382 15.07 16.05 -29.16
N LYS A 383 16.27 15.49 -29.04
CA LYS A 383 17.39 16.09 -28.29
C LYS A 383 17.77 17.47 -28.82
N ARG A 384 17.82 17.63 -30.15
CA ARG A 384 18.11 18.93 -30.79
C ARG A 384 17.03 19.97 -30.48
N VAL A 385 15.76 19.59 -30.53
CA VAL A 385 14.62 20.47 -30.21
C VAL A 385 14.70 20.91 -28.74
N LEU A 386 14.88 19.96 -27.81
CA LEU A 386 15.02 20.26 -26.38
C LEU A 386 16.22 21.16 -26.09
N GLN A 387 17.35 20.93 -26.78
CA GLN A 387 18.52 21.79 -26.67
C GLN A 387 18.22 23.22 -27.16
N GLN A 388 17.52 23.38 -28.28
CA GLN A 388 17.12 24.71 -28.79
C GLN A 388 16.16 25.43 -27.84
N THR A 389 15.20 24.72 -27.25
CA THR A 389 14.31 25.29 -26.24
C THR A 389 15.07 25.69 -24.98
N LEU A 390 16.02 24.87 -24.53
CA LEU A 390 16.89 25.19 -23.41
C LEU A 390 17.67 26.50 -23.62
N GLU A 391 18.16 26.78 -24.83
CA GLU A 391 18.82 28.07 -25.12
C GLU A 391 17.91 29.26 -24.84
N GLN A 392 16.61 29.13 -25.12
CA GLN A 392 15.63 30.17 -24.84
C GLN A 392 15.32 30.26 -23.33
N ASP A 393 15.20 29.12 -22.66
CA ASP A 393 14.97 29.04 -21.21
C ASP A 393 16.13 29.64 -20.41
N LEU A 394 17.38 29.47 -20.87
CA LEU A 394 18.56 30.08 -20.26
C LEU A 394 18.48 31.61 -20.22
N VAL A 395 17.88 32.22 -21.26
CA VAL A 395 17.67 33.66 -21.32
C VAL A 395 16.45 34.07 -20.51
N TYR A 396 15.32 33.38 -20.72
CA TYR A 396 14.03 33.73 -20.13
C TYR A 396 14.05 33.65 -18.60
N TYR A 397 14.62 32.58 -18.06
CA TYR A 397 14.60 32.33 -16.62
C TYR A 397 15.79 32.93 -15.88
N ARG A 398 16.75 33.60 -16.53
CA ARG A 398 18.04 34.03 -15.94
C ARG A 398 17.99 34.61 -14.51
N ASN A 399 16.93 35.36 -14.18
CA ASN A 399 16.74 35.99 -12.86
C ASN A 399 15.68 35.30 -11.98
N ASN A 400 15.27 34.09 -12.31
CA ASN A 400 14.22 33.31 -11.66
C ASN A 400 14.83 32.05 -11.01
N ARG A 401 14.28 31.60 -9.87
CA ARG A 401 14.69 30.37 -9.19
C ARG A 401 14.66 29.12 -10.07
N ARG A 402 13.80 29.06 -11.09
CA ARG A 402 13.77 27.97 -12.07
C ARG A 402 15.10 27.82 -12.82
N TYR A 403 15.84 28.90 -13.02
CA TYR A 403 17.13 28.89 -13.72
C TYR A 403 18.17 28.00 -13.06
N VAL A 404 18.22 28.04 -11.73
CA VAL A 404 19.16 27.28 -10.89
C VAL A 404 18.57 25.94 -10.41
N ASN A 405 17.38 25.56 -10.88
CA ASN A 405 16.74 24.30 -10.55
C ASN A 405 16.43 23.50 -11.82
N ASP A 406 15.31 23.79 -12.48
CA ASP A 406 14.82 23.03 -13.63
C ASP A 406 15.73 23.23 -14.85
N VAL A 407 16.06 24.48 -15.18
CA VAL A 407 16.91 24.81 -16.34
C VAL A 407 18.34 24.29 -16.13
N PHE A 408 18.84 24.28 -14.89
CA PHE A 408 20.14 23.68 -14.57
C PHE A 408 20.13 22.17 -14.83
N LYS A 409 19.09 21.46 -14.41
CA LYS A 409 18.93 20.02 -14.66
C LYS A 409 18.88 19.71 -16.17
N ASP A 410 18.25 20.57 -16.95
CA ASP A 410 18.24 20.45 -18.41
C ASP A 410 19.60 20.76 -19.04
N ALA A 411 20.26 21.82 -18.58
CA ALA A 411 21.61 22.16 -19.01
C ALA A 411 22.59 21.02 -18.74
N TYR A 412 22.49 20.39 -17.58
CA TYR A 412 23.26 19.20 -17.22
C TYR A 412 23.03 18.03 -18.19
N LEU A 413 21.80 17.84 -18.68
CA LEU A 413 21.45 16.73 -19.57
C LEU A 413 21.83 17.00 -21.04
N TYR A 414 21.75 18.25 -21.51
CA TYR A 414 21.81 18.57 -22.94
C TYR A 414 23.01 19.43 -23.37
N LEU A 415 23.75 20.04 -22.46
CA LEU A 415 24.93 20.85 -22.79
C LEU A 415 26.22 20.12 -22.42
N SER A 416 27.34 20.58 -22.99
CA SER A 416 28.65 20.06 -22.60
C SER A 416 28.99 20.44 -21.16
N PRO A 417 29.74 19.61 -20.42
CA PRO A 417 30.11 19.89 -19.04
C PRO A 417 30.81 21.25 -18.86
N GLU A 418 31.71 21.60 -19.79
CA GLU A 418 32.41 22.90 -19.83
C GLU A 418 31.43 24.07 -19.92
N ARG A 419 30.44 23.96 -20.80
CA ARG A 419 29.44 25.01 -20.99
C ARG A 419 28.56 25.17 -19.76
N VAL A 420 28.15 24.08 -19.11
CA VAL A 420 27.39 24.14 -17.86
C VAL A 420 28.19 24.86 -16.78
N TYR A 421 29.49 24.57 -16.65
CA TYR A 421 30.35 25.27 -15.70
C TYR A 421 30.38 26.78 -15.97
N GLU A 422 30.68 27.19 -17.21
CA GLU A 422 30.76 28.61 -17.59
C GLU A 422 29.44 29.35 -17.36
N GLN A 423 28.32 28.68 -17.63
CA GLN A 423 26.99 29.26 -17.50
C GLN A 423 26.59 29.55 -16.05
N TYR A 424 27.02 28.70 -15.11
CA TYR A 424 26.50 28.70 -13.73
C TYR A 424 27.50 29.15 -12.66
N ILE A 425 28.80 29.15 -12.94
CA ILE A 425 29.83 29.49 -11.94
C ILE A 425 29.71 30.93 -11.42
N GLU A 426 29.32 31.89 -12.27
CA GLU A 426 29.13 33.29 -11.88
C GLU A 426 28.05 33.46 -10.79
N ILE A 427 27.05 32.59 -10.77
CA ILE A 427 26.00 32.62 -9.74
C ILE A 427 26.61 32.27 -8.38
N LEU A 428 27.50 31.30 -8.34
CA LEU A 428 28.12 30.84 -7.10
C LEU A 428 29.06 31.87 -6.47
N LYS A 429 29.58 32.83 -7.25
CA LYS A 429 30.37 33.95 -6.69
C LYS A 429 29.58 34.81 -5.70
N HIS A 430 28.26 34.76 -5.74
CA HIS A 430 27.38 35.47 -4.82
C HIS A 430 26.94 34.63 -3.61
N TYR A 431 27.46 33.41 -3.46
CA TYR A 431 27.14 32.54 -2.34
C TYR A 431 27.57 33.17 -1.01
N ALA A 432 26.61 33.29 -0.09
CA ALA A 432 26.88 33.59 1.31
C ALA A 432 25.93 32.77 2.20
N PRO A 433 26.43 31.88 3.08
CA PRO A 433 25.62 30.88 3.76
C PRO A 433 24.48 31.45 4.62
N SER A 434 24.67 32.64 5.20
CA SER A 434 23.67 33.30 6.06
C SER A 434 22.96 34.48 5.41
N SER A 435 23.24 34.77 4.13
CA SER A 435 22.64 35.91 3.43
C SER A 435 21.28 35.53 2.82
N THR A 436 20.30 36.43 2.98
CA THR A 436 18.97 36.31 2.40
C THR A 436 18.80 37.09 1.10
N SER A 437 19.89 37.65 0.54
CA SER A 437 19.82 38.38 -0.73
C SER A 437 19.36 37.46 -1.86
N HIS A 438 18.71 38.02 -2.88
CA HIS A 438 18.23 37.23 -4.02
C HIS A 438 19.38 36.46 -4.70
N ALA A 439 20.52 37.11 -4.93
CA ALA A 439 21.69 36.49 -5.55
C ALA A 439 22.27 35.34 -4.69
N SER A 440 22.34 35.52 -3.37
CA SER A 440 22.77 34.45 -2.46
C SER A 440 21.76 33.31 -2.41
N SER A 441 20.46 33.61 -2.38
CA SER A 441 19.40 32.60 -2.44
C SER A 441 19.47 31.76 -3.72
N MET A 442 19.78 32.39 -4.86
CA MET A 442 20.01 31.69 -6.13
C MET A 442 21.22 30.77 -6.07
N ALA A 443 22.34 31.24 -5.49
CA ALA A 443 23.55 30.43 -5.32
C ALA A 443 23.34 29.24 -4.39
N GLN A 444 22.67 29.45 -3.25
CA GLN A 444 22.31 28.37 -2.30
C GLN A 444 21.40 27.33 -2.97
N GLN A 445 20.41 27.78 -3.74
CA GLN A 445 19.54 26.88 -4.49
C GLN A 445 20.32 26.09 -5.55
N LEU A 446 21.24 26.72 -6.28
CA LEU A 446 22.08 26.05 -7.26
C LEU A 446 22.91 24.93 -6.61
N LEU A 447 23.59 25.21 -5.50
CA LEU A 447 24.38 24.21 -4.77
C LEU A 447 23.51 23.04 -4.30
N ARG A 448 22.30 23.32 -3.81
CA ARG A 448 21.34 22.29 -3.45
C ARG A 448 20.93 21.46 -4.66
N THR A 449 20.60 22.09 -5.79
CA THR A 449 20.24 21.39 -7.03
C THR A 449 21.38 20.49 -7.51
N ILE A 450 22.62 20.98 -7.51
CA ILE A 450 23.82 20.19 -7.84
C ILE A 450 23.92 18.98 -6.89
N SER A 451 23.73 19.20 -5.59
CA SER A 451 23.78 18.13 -4.59
C SER A 451 22.66 17.09 -4.81
N GLU A 452 21.46 17.50 -5.20
CA GLU A 452 20.36 16.58 -5.56
C GLU A 452 20.67 15.75 -6.81
N VAL A 453 21.46 16.28 -7.76
CA VAL A 453 21.89 15.54 -8.96
C VAL A 453 22.96 14.51 -8.63
N VAL A 454 23.92 14.85 -7.76
CA VAL A 454 25.11 14.01 -7.52
C VAL A 454 25.04 13.15 -6.25
N VAL A 455 24.13 13.44 -5.33
CA VAL A 455 23.95 12.73 -4.05
C VAL A 455 22.49 12.30 -3.86
N GLN A 456 22.26 10.99 -3.88
CA GLN A 456 20.98 10.37 -3.56
C GLN A 456 20.87 10.08 -2.06
N ARG A 457 19.69 10.36 -1.51
CA ARG A 457 19.36 10.18 -0.09
C ARG A 457 18.02 9.49 0.01
N TYR A 458 18.00 8.29 0.59
CA TYR A 458 16.78 7.50 0.68
C TYR A 458 16.83 6.60 1.90
N HIS A 459 15.67 6.11 2.36
CA HIS A 459 15.64 5.04 3.33
C HIS A 459 15.51 3.70 2.59
N GLY A 460 16.34 2.74 2.96
CA GLY A 460 16.40 1.43 2.33
C GLY A 460 16.67 0.33 3.34
N THR A 461 16.48 -0.90 2.90
CA THR A 461 16.82 -2.09 3.68
C THR A 461 18.33 -2.20 3.83
N TYR A 462 18.79 -2.56 5.03
CA TYR A 462 20.18 -2.82 5.37
C TYR A 462 20.24 -4.10 6.18
N ASP A 463 21.16 -4.99 5.82
CA ASP A 463 21.36 -6.26 6.51
C ASP A 463 22.08 -5.99 7.83
N ALA A 464 21.33 -5.99 8.94
CA ALA A 464 21.90 -5.69 10.26
C ALA A 464 22.67 -6.90 10.81
N VAL A 465 23.83 -7.16 10.23
CA VAL A 465 24.74 -8.27 10.56
C VAL A 465 25.19 -8.30 12.03
N TRP A 466 25.01 -7.19 12.76
CA TRP A 466 25.29 -7.09 14.19
C TRP A 466 24.19 -7.70 15.08
N ASN A 467 22.97 -7.93 14.55
CA ASN A 467 21.84 -8.51 15.27
C ASN A 467 21.82 -10.05 15.17
N SER A 468 21.38 -10.71 16.25
CA SER A 468 21.07 -12.15 16.28
C SER A 468 19.59 -12.33 16.66
N PRO A 469 18.76 -13.07 15.88
CA PRO A 469 19.13 -13.98 14.79
C PRO A 469 19.46 -13.28 13.47
N VAL A 470 20.15 -14.02 12.59
CA VAL A 470 20.92 -13.60 11.39
C VAL A 470 20.12 -12.91 10.26
N ASP A 471 18.81 -12.68 10.40
CA ASP A 471 17.94 -12.20 9.31
C ASP A 471 17.15 -10.92 9.63
N GLN A 472 17.70 -10.00 10.41
CA GLN A 472 17.03 -8.71 10.66
C GLN A 472 17.39 -7.66 9.61
N ILE A 473 16.54 -7.54 8.61
CA ILE A 473 16.54 -6.39 7.70
C ILE A 473 16.13 -5.14 8.49
N GLN A 474 17.03 -4.16 8.62
CA GLN A 474 16.71 -2.85 9.19
C GLN A 474 16.42 -1.83 8.10
N TYR A 475 15.54 -0.88 8.39
CA TYR A 475 15.26 0.24 7.49
C TYR A 475 16.10 1.44 7.90
N MET A 476 17.17 1.71 7.16
CA MET A 476 18.17 2.73 7.50
C MET A 476 18.22 3.82 6.43
N PHE A 477 18.61 5.02 6.85
CA PHE A 477 18.94 6.10 5.92
C PHE A 477 20.23 5.74 5.17
N LYS A 478 20.24 5.91 3.85
CA LYS A 478 21.38 5.66 2.97
C LYS A 478 21.71 6.91 2.17
N VAL A 479 23.02 7.09 1.95
CA VAL A 479 23.58 8.14 1.08
C VAL A 479 24.39 7.45 0.00
N GLU A 480 24.07 7.74 -1.25
CA GLU A 480 24.81 7.27 -2.41
C GLU A 480 25.24 8.47 -3.24
N MET A 481 26.48 8.46 -3.69
CA MET A 481 27.03 9.52 -4.54
C MET A 481 27.26 8.94 -5.93
N LEU A 482 27.04 9.73 -6.99
CA LEU A 482 27.33 9.30 -8.36
C LEU A 482 28.76 8.72 -8.48
N PRO A 483 28.95 7.64 -9.26
CA PRO A 483 30.26 7.03 -9.43
C PRO A 483 31.31 8.03 -9.97
N PRO A 484 32.57 7.98 -9.49
CA PRO A 484 33.63 8.88 -9.96
C PRO A 484 33.83 8.87 -11.48
N GLU A 485 33.64 7.71 -12.13
CA GLU A 485 33.77 7.54 -13.57
C GLU A 485 32.69 8.32 -14.34
N VAL A 486 31.47 8.32 -13.81
CA VAL A 486 30.35 9.09 -14.37
C VAL A 486 30.57 10.58 -14.18
N LEU A 487 31.02 11.00 -12.99
CA LEU A 487 31.34 12.40 -12.71
C LEU A 487 32.44 12.93 -13.62
N ALA A 488 33.49 12.13 -13.90
CA ALA A 488 34.58 12.51 -14.78
C ALA A 488 34.15 12.75 -16.23
N ILE A 489 33.05 12.11 -16.67
CA ILE A 489 32.50 12.25 -18.03
C ILE A 489 31.48 13.41 -18.09
N GLN A 490 30.60 13.49 -17.09
CA GLN A 490 29.41 14.37 -17.13
C GLN A 490 29.65 15.75 -16.51
N TRP A 491 30.75 15.95 -15.79
CA TRP A 491 31.03 17.22 -15.10
C TRP A 491 32.40 17.80 -15.47
N ASP A 492 32.47 19.13 -15.52
CA ASP A 492 33.72 19.84 -15.68
C ASP A 492 34.60 19.71 -14.42
N SER A 493 35.87 19.41 -14.61
CA SER A 493 36.83 19.18 -13.52
C SER A 493 37.00 20.38 -12.56
N ARG A 494 36.72 21.60 -13.02
CA ARG A 494 36.85 22.87 -12.27
C ARG A 494 35.81 23.03 -11.14
N TRP A 495 34.70 22.28 -11.20
CA TRP A 495 33.67 22.33 -10.14
C TRP A 495 34.22 21.99 -8.76
N LEU A 496 35.16 21.05 -8.68
CA LEU A 496 35.76 20.62 -7.40
C LEU A 496 36.46 21.77 -6.68
N ASP A 497 37.27 22.55 -7.40
CA ASP A 497 37.98 23.69 -6.81
C ASP A 497 37.01 24.77 -6.33
N ALA A 498 35.98 25.06 -7.13
CA ALA A 498 34.91 25.99 -6.75
C ALA A 498 34.20 25.54 -5.46
N PHE A 499 33.88 24.25 -5.31
CA PHE A 499 33.24 23.74 -4.09
C PHE A 499 34.15 23.79 -2.86
N ILE A 500 35.47 23.63 -3.03
CA ILE A 500 36.44 23.80 -1.95
C ILE A 500 36.45 25.28 -1.49
N GLU A 501 36.51 26.23 -2.42
CA GLU A 501 36.49 27.67 -2.11
C GLU A 501 35.21 28.11 -1.40
N LEU A 502 34.07 27.52 -1.79
CA LEU A 502 32.75 27.81 -1.23
C LEU A 502 32.44 27.04 0.06
N ASP A 503 33.39 26.25 0.56
CA ASP A 503 33.26 25.43 1.76
C ASP A 503 32.10 24.40 1.73
N GLN A 504 31.84 23.81 0.56
CA GLN A 504 30.73 22.87 0.34
C GLN A 504 31.15 21.41 0.51
N TYR A 505 31.35 20.98 1.75
CA TYR A 505 31.95 19.67 2.06
C TYR A 505 31.27 18.46 1.40
N GLU A 506 29.93 18.48 1.26
CA GLU A 506 29.19 17.37 0.65
C GLU A 506 29.50 17.25 -0.84
N LEU A 507 29.53 18.38 -1.54
CA LEU A 507 29.89 18.43 -2.96
C LEU A 507 31.39 18.13 -3.15
N VAL A 508 32.26 18.63 -2.28
CA VAL A 508 33.69 18.26 -2.32
C VAL A 508 33.86 16.75 -2.11
N SER A 509 33.05 16.12 -1.26
CA SER A 509 33.08 14.68 -1.03
C SER A 509 32.60 13.90 -2.26
N ALA A 510 31.52 14.37 -2.92
CA ALA A 510 31.02 13.75 -4.13
C ALA A 510 32.01 13.86 -5.31
N PHE A 511 32.60 15.04 -5.52
CA PHE A 511 33.50 15.33 -6.64
C PHE A 511 34.98 14.97 -6.38
N ALA A 512 35.32 14.50 -5.18
CA ALA A 512 36.66 14.05 -4.85
C ALA A 512 37.15 12.99 -5.85
N ARG A 513 38.43 13.08 -6.22
CA ARG A 513 39.06 12.22 -7.22
C ARG A 513 40.55 12.00 -6.92
N PRO A 514 41.15 10.91 -7.41
CA PRO A 514 42.58 10.67 -7.27
C PRO A 514 43.43 11.82 -7.81
N GLY A 515 44.54 12.11 -7.12
CA GLY A 515 45.52 13.14 -7.54
C GLY A 515 45.15 14.58 -7.16
N HIS A 516 43.99 14.82 -6.53
CA HIS A 516 43.58 16.17 -6.11
C HIS A 516 43.95 16.45 -4.64
N ALA A 517 45.20 16.86 -4.40
CA ALA A 517 45.74 17.03 -3.04
C ALA A 517 44.94 18.02 -2.17
N ALA A 518 44.44 19.11 -2.75
CA ALA A 518 43.65 20.12 -2.04
C ALA A 518 42.33 19.55 -1.51
N ALA A 519 41.68 18.64 -2.24
CA ALA A 519 40.42 18.02 -1.81
C ALA A 519 40.66 17.07 -0.63
N MET A 520 41.72 16.25 -0.69
CA MET A 520 42.10 15.37 0.41
C MET A 520 42.43 16.16 1.69
N GLN A 521 43.19 17.25 1.57
CA GLN A 521 43.52 18.09 2.72
C GLN A 521 42.28 18.78 3.31
N TYR A 522 41.41 19.31 2.44
CA TYR A 522 40.15 19.92 2.84
C TYR A 522 39.27 18.93 3.61
N LEU A 523 39.07 17.71 3.08
CA LEU A 523 38.21 16.70 3.70
C LEU A 523 38.79 16.19 5.04
N LEU A 524 40.10 15.98 5.13
CA LEU A 524 40.75 15.62 6.40
C LEU A 524 40.57 16.70 7.47
N ARG A 525 40.73 17.98 7.09
CA ARG A 525 40.48 19.10 7.99
C ARG A 525 39.01 19.13 8.43
N LYS A 526 38.07 19.00 7.49
CA LYS A 526 36.63 19.00 7.82
C LYS A 526 36.20 17.86 8.73
N LEU A 527 36.81 16.68 8.55
CA LEU A 527 36.58 15.54 9.42
C LEU A 527 37.09 15.80 10.83
N THR A 528 38.24 16.47 10.97
CA THR A 528 38.79 16.90 12.26
C THR A 528 37.90 17.96 12.92
N ASP A 529 37.38 18.91 12.13
CA ASP A 529 36.48 19.96 12.63
C ASP A 529 35.12 19.38 13.08
N ASN A 530 34.63 18.32 12.42
CA ASN A 530 33.30 17.72 12.64
C ASN A 530 33.36 16.18 12.75
N PRO A 531 33.94 15.61 13.82
CA PRO A 531 34.21 14.18 13.94
C PRO A 531 33.03 13.35 14.45
N GLU A 532 31.93 14.00 14.84
CA GLU A 532 30.84 13.36 15.57
C GLU A 532 30.02 12.42 14.67
N PHE A 533 30.02 11.11 14.97
CA PHE A 533 29.31 10.09 14.20
C PHE A 533 27.79 10.18 14.34
N ARG A 534 27.27 10.85 15.38
CA ARG A 534 25.84 11.18 15.49
C ARG A 534 25.37 12.13 14.39
N HIS A 535 26.30 12.81 13.70
CA HIS A 535 26.01 13.66 12.56
C HIS A 535 26.41 12.97 11.26
N ARG A 536 25.57 13.11 10.24
CA ARG A 536 25.79 12.50 8.91
C ARG A 536 27.04 13.01 8.18
N PHE A 537 27.65 14.08 8.68
CA PHE A 537 28.84 14.72 8.11
C PHE A 537 30.02 13.76 8.03
N ALA A 538 30.32 13.03 9.11
CA ALA A 538 31.48 12.14 9.17
C ALA A 538 31.41 11.05 8.10
N ASN A 539 30.22 10.44 7.91
CA ASN A 539 30.01 9.42 6.89
C ASN A 539 30.28 9.94 5.48
N ILE A 540 29.73 11.11 5.13
CA ILE A 540 29.93 11.76 3.82
C ILE A 540 31.41 12.11 3.60
N LEU A 541 32.08 12.65 4.60
CA LEU A 541 33.49 13.03 4.53
C LEU A 541 34.40 11.81 4.33
N LEU A 542 34.13 10.69 5.01
CA LEU A 542 34.85 9.43 4.83
C LEU A 542 34.65 8.86 3.42
N MET A 543 33.42 8.89 2.90
CA MET A 543 33.14 8.51 1.51
C MET A 543 33.96 9.36 0.53
N GLY A 544 34.01 10.67 0.75
CA GLY A 544 34.82 11.60 -0.04
C GLY A 544 36.31 11.30 0.04
N LEU A 545 36.84 11.05 1.24
CA LEU A 545 38.26 10.73 1.43
C LEU A 545 38.67 9.48 0.66
N ALA A 546 37.86 8.42 0.68
CA ALA A 546 38.12 7.22 -0.11
C ALA A 546 38.24 7.53 -1.61
N ARG A 547 37.43 8.46 -2.14
CA ARG A 547 37.49 8.90 -3.55
C ARG A 547 38.73 9.70 -3.91
N THR A 548 39.42 10.30 -2.94
CA THR A 548 40.67 11.06 -3.19
C THR A 548 41.87 10.18 -3.56
N GLY A 549 41.74 8.84 -3.46
CA GLY A 549 42.85 7.91 -3.63
C GLY A 549 43.79 7.90 -2.42
N ILE A 550 43.33 8.34 -1.25
CA ILE A 550 44.07 8.22 0.00
C ILE A 550 44.42 6.75 0.27
N SER A 551 45.61 6.49 0.84
CA SER A 551 45.99 5.10 1.15
C SER A 551 45.07 4.49 2.20
N LYS A 552 44.78 3.19 2.07
CA LYS A 552 43.91 2.45 3.02
C LYS A 552 44.34 2.66 4.48
N GLN A 553 45.64 2.58 4.76
CA GLN A 553 46.19 2.80 6.10
C GLN A 553 45.87 4.21 6.64
N ARG A 554 45.97 5.24 5.80
CA ARG A 554 45.72 6.62 6.22
C ARG A 554 44.23 6.89 6.39
N LEU A 555 43.36 6.27 5.58
CA LEU A 555 41.91 6.32 5.77
C LEU A 555 41.49 5.64 7.08
N GLN A 556 42.05 4.47 7.36
CA GLN A 556 41.80 3.73 8.60
C GLN A 556 42.27 4.52 9.83
N GLU A 557 43.42 5.17 9.76
CA GLU A 557 43.89 6.02 10.86
C GLU A 557 42.99 7.25 11.04
N ALA A 558 42.57 7.90 9.95
CA ALA A 558 41.63 9.01 10.02
C ALA A 558 40.29 8.58 10.65
N LEU A 559 39.77 7.40 10.28
CA LEU A 559 38.56 6.82 10.86
C LEU A 559 38.72 6.57 12.37
N LEU A 560 39.84 5.99 12.79
CA LEU A 560 40.12 5.72 14.22
C LEU A 560 40.26 6.99 15.03
N VAL A 561 41.04 7.97 14.56
CA VAL A 561 41.18 9.28 15.23
C VAL A 561 39.82 9.96 15.35
N THR A 562 38.97 9.82 14.33
CA THR A 562 37.62 10.38 14.35
C THR A 562 36.74 9.67 15.38
N LEU A 563 36.76 8.33 15.43
CA LEU A 563 36.04 7.52 16.41
C LEU A 563 36.50 7.85 17.86
N GLU A 564 37.78 8.13 18.06
CA GLU A 564 38.39 8.43 19.36
C GLU A 564 38.12 9.85 19.89
N ASP A 565 37.60 10.75 19.06
CA ASP A 565 37.34 12.11 19.48
C ASP A 565 36.33 12.17 20.64
N ASP A 566 36.64 12.95 21.68
CA ASP A 566 35.84 13.08 22.89
C ASP A 566 34.44 13.68 22.65
N ARG A 567 34.21 14.28 21.47
CA ARG A 567 32.89 14.79 21.06
C ARG A 567 31.93 13.68 20.66
N ASN A 568 32.40 12.46 20.37
CA ASN A 568 31.52 11.31 20.11
C ASN A 568 30.83 10.86 21.40
N LYS A 569 29.72 11.52 21.72
CA LYS A 569 28.83 11.18 22.84
C LYS A 569 27.44 10.97 22.29
N GLU A 570 26.71 9.99 22.84
CA GLU A 570 25.31 9.72 22.51
C GLU A 570 25.08 9.35 21.03
N CYS A 571 26.07 8.78 20.36
CA CYS A 571 25.88 8.19 19.04
C CYS A 571 25.09 6.89 19.22
N ARG A 572 23.87 6.86 18.67
CA ARG A 572 22.92 5.73 18.75
C ARG A 572 22.98 4.79 17.57
N LEU A 573 23.56 5.24 16.46
CA LEU A 573 23.63 4.51 15.20
C LEU A 573 24.83 4.99 14.39
N ILE A 574 25.64 4.07 13.89
CA ILE A 574 26.71 4.33 12.94
C ILE A 574 26.18 4.09 11.52
N GLU A 575 26.37 5.08 10.65
CA GLU A 575 25.89 5.04 9.27
C GLU A 575 26.57 3.90 8.47
N PRO A 576 25.85 3.30 7.48
CA PRO A 576 26.28 2.09 6.77
C PRO A 576 27.71 2.09 6.26
N TYR A 577 28.11 3.12 5.50
CA TYR A 577 29.44 3.19 4.92
C TYR A 577 30.53 3.28 5.99
N THR A 578 30.30 4.07 7.04
CA THR A 578 31.23 4.20 8.17
C THR A 578 31.40 2.86 8.90
N PHE A 579 30.28 2.16 9.14
CA PHE A 579 30.30 0.82 9.74
C PHE A 579 31.03 -0.22 8.89
N GLU A 580 30.83 -0.20 7.56
CA GLU A 580 31.58 -1.05 6.63
C GLU A 580 33.08 -0.77 6.68
N GLN A 581 33.50 0.49 6.79
CA GLN A 581 34.92 0.84 6.93
C GLN A 581 35.48 0.38 8.29
N LEU A 582 34.71 0.48 9.38
CA LEU A 582 35.10 -0.02 10.70
C LEU A 582 35.31 -1.53 10.67
N SER A 583 34.45 -2.26 9.96
CA SER A 583 34.54 -3.72 9.80
C SER A 583 35.79 -4.18 9.03
N GLN A 584 36.45 -3.27 8.30
CA GLN A 584 37.68 -3.55 7.53
C GLN A 584 38.96 -3.14 8.25
N LEU A 585 38.87 -2.65 9.49
CA LEU A 585 40.04 -2.28 10.30
C LEU A 585 40.86 -3.52 10.71
N PRO A 586 42.20 -3.38 10.84
CA PRO A 586 43.05 -4.50 11.24
C PRO A 586 42.84 -4.88 12.71
N THR A 587 43.13 -6.14 13.07
CA THR A 587 43.03 -6.66 14.45
C THR A 587 43.79 -5.83 15.48
N SER A 588 44.88 -5.17 15.08
CA SER A 588 45.66 -4.26 15.94
C SER A 588 44.86 -3.06 16.46
N SER A 589 43.71 -2.75 15.86
CA SER A 589 42.85 -1.62 16.25
C SER A 589 41.84 -1.97 17.34
N ALA A 590 41.67 -3.23 17.72
CA ALA A 590 40.63 -3.67 18.65
C ALA A 590 40.70 -2.96 20.01
N SER A 591 41.89 -2.77 20.57
CA SER A 591 42.07 -2.08 21.86
C SER A 591 41.63 -0.62 21.84
N ARG A 592 41.79 0.06 20.69
CA ARG A 592 41.34 1.45 20.49
C ARG A 592 39.82 1.54 20.52
N ILE A 593 39.13 0.63 19.81
CA ILE A 593 37.66 0.58 19.76
C ILE A 593 37.08 0.24 21.15
N ILE A 594 37.66 -0.74 21.86
CA ILE A 594 37.24 -1.13 23.22
C ILE A 594 37.30 0.07 24.18
N THR A 595 38.33 0.91 24.05
CA THR A 595 38.53 2.07 24.93
C THR A 595 37.40 3.10 24.80
N VAL A 596 36.82 3.24 23.61
CA VAL A 596 35.81 4.26 23.29
C VAL A 596 34.39 3.72 23.27
N LEU A 597 34.21 2.39 23.28
CA LEU A 597 32.91 1.71 23.31
C LEU A 597 31.92 2.30 24.33
N PRO A 598 32.30 2.63 25.59
CA PRO A 598 31.37 3.19 26.58
C PRO A 598 30.77 4.56 26.22
N ARG A 599 31.22 5.21 25.14
CA ARG A 599 30.70 6.49 24.66
C ARG A 599 29.53 6.34 23.68
N PHE A 600 29.32 5.12 23.16
CA PHE A 600 28.27 4.76 22.23
C PHE A 600 27.16 4.02 22.96
N SER A 601 25.96 3.99 22.38
CA SER A 601 24.77 3.41 23.00
C SER A 601 23.81 2.87 21.94
N GLU A 602 22.84 2.05 22.36
CA GLU A 602 21.84 1.48 21.44
C GLU A 602 22.51 0.71 20.29
N VAL A 603 22.04 0.90 19.05
CA VAL A 603 22.51 0.15 17.88
C VAL A 603 24.00 0.39 17.59
N ALA A 604 24.52 1.58 17.88
CA ALA A 604 25.94 1.87 17.70
C ALA A 604 26.85 1.04 18.62
N GLU A 605 26.37 0.69 19.82
CA GLU A 605 27.10 -0.19 20.74
C GLU A 605 27.17 -1.61 20.13
N ASP A 606 26.04 -2.16 19.70
CA ASP A 606 25.95 -3.47 19.05
C ASP A 606 26.85 -3.55 17.79
N GLN A 607 26.86 -2.47 16.99
CA GLN A 607 27.71 -2.33 15.82
C GLN A 607 29.21 -2.40 16.16
N LEU A 608 29.64 -1.65 17.18
CA LEU A 608 31.05 -1.66 17.59
C LEU A 608 31.45 -2.99 18.24
N GLU A 609 30.57 -3.61 19.02
CA GLU A 609 30.79 -4.95 19.57
C GLU A 609 30.93 -6.00 18.46
N TYR A 610 30.11 -5.91 17.41
CA TYR A 610 30.27 -6.76 16.23
C TYR A 610 31.63 -6.55 15.55
N VAL A 611 32.05 -5.30 15.35
CA VAL A 611 33.39 -4.99 14.78
C VAL A 611 34.51 -5.57 15.65
N ILE A 612 34.41 -5.47 16.99
CA ILE A 612 35.38 -6.06 17.92
C ILE A 612 35.40 -7.59 17.80
N ARG A 613 34.24 -8.25 17.71
CA ARG A 613 34.12 -9.71 17.53
C ARG A 613 34.77 -10.18 16.23
N LEU A 614 34.56 -9.45 15.13
CA LEU A 614 35.22 -9.71 13.84
C LEU A 614 36.75 -9.65 13.97
N MET A 615 37.27 -8.66 14.71
CA MET A 615 38.72 -8.50 14.91
C MET A 615 39.34 -9.62 15.76
N GLN A 616 38.58 -10.17 16.72
CA GLN A 616 39.06 -11.18 17.68
C GLN A 616 39.00 -12.63 17.15
N GLY A 617 38.58 -12.83 15.90
CA GLY A 617 38.63 -14.16 15.25
C GLY A 617 37.51 -15.12 15.68
N SER A 618 36.38 -14.60 16.18
CA SER A 618 35.16 -15.41 16.22
C SER A 618 34.65 -15.54 14.79
N SER A 619 34.87 -16.72 14.21
CA SER A 619 34.40 -17.20 12.90
C SER A 619 33.33 -16.34 12.20
N ASN A 620 33.67 -15.94 10.98
CA ASN A 620 32.76 -15.45 9.94
C ASN A 620 31.54 -16.39 9.84
N PRO A 621 30.28 -15.93 10.00
CA PRO A 621 29.11 -16.78 9.76
C PRO A 621 28.87 -17.06 8.26
N ILE A 622 29.69 -16.46 7.37
CA ILE A 622 29.47 -16.45 5.92
C ILE A 622 29.97 -17.75 5.23
N GLU A 623 30.65 -18.66 5.95
CA GLU A 623 31.11 -19.94 5.37
C GLU A 623 30.38 -21.20 5.89
N GLU A 624 29.30 -21.06 6.67
CA GLU A 624 28.44 -22.20 7.02
C GLU A 624 26.93 -21.85 6.96
N VAL A 625 26.43 -21.51 5.76
CA VAL A 625 25.04 -21.82 5.31
C VAL A 625 25.06 -22.14 3.82
#